data_AF-A0A2P7S281-F1
#
_entry.id   AF-A0A2P7S281-F1
#
_cell.length_a   1.000
_cell.length_b   1.000
_cell.length_c   1.000
_cell.angle_alpha   90.00
_cell.angle_beta   90.00
_cell.angle_gamma   90.00
#
_symmetry.space_group_name_H-M   'P 1'
#
loop_
_entity.id
_entity.type
_entity.pdbx_description
1 polymer ?
#
loop_
_entity_poly.entity_id
_entity_poly.type
_entity_poly.pdbx_seq_one_letter_code
_entity_poly.pdbx_strand_id
1 'polypeptide(L)'
;MLAGAEIQSGLSGAWRMMAGRADGLRLLDLSADGFWNSFFAILVAAPAMALGWVMLADQVSDVQMASRGGLVVRYALRDLGTWVLPLIGFALAAKPAGLADRFVPYVVASNWGSALLVWLTLPPTILAMLAPGATDFVTLLSLLFYGASLFLGWRLTNAAIGRGPAMASAVFAAMFVASLMVLLALQALLGLSAP
;
A
#
# COMPACT_ATOMS: atom_id res chain seq x y z
N MET A 1 -19.92 -10.72 6.87
CA MET A 1 -18.75 -11.30 6.17
C MET A 1 -18.77 -10.76 4.77
N LEU A 2 -17.64 -10.26 4.26
CA LEU A 2 -17.54 -9.91 2.85
C LEU A 2 -17.71 -11.16 2.00
N ALA A 3 -18.54 -11.09 0.97
CA ALA A 3 -18.64 -12.19 0.03
C ALA A 3 -17.31 -12.30 -0.73
N GLY A 4 -16.78 -13.51 -0.94
CA GLY A 4 -15.53 -13.70 -1.69
C GLY A 4 -15.56 -13.08 -3.11
N ALA A 5 -16.76 -12.94 -3.67
CA ALA A 5 -17.00 -12.22 -4.92
C ALA A 5 -16.60 -10.73 -4.85
N GLU A 6 -16.81 -10.05 -3.72
CA GLU A 6 -16.46 -8.63 -3.55
C GLU A 6 -14.94 -8.44 -3.51
N ILE A 7 -14.22 -9.34 -2.81
CA ILE A 7 -12.75 -9.38 -2.81
C ILE A 7 -12.24 -9.60 -4.24
N GLN A 8 -12.78 -10.60 -4.94
CA GLN A 8 -12.38 -10.88 -6.31
C GLN A 8 -12.64 -9.69 -7.24
N SER A 9 -13.81 -9.05 -7.12
CA SER A 9 -14.18 -7.88 -7.92
C SER A 9 -13.27 -6.69 -7.65
N GLY A 10 -12.98 -6.41 -6.37
CA GLY A 10 -12.07 -5.36 -5.92
C GLY A 10 -10.66 -5.53 -6.48
N LEU A 11 -10.07 -6.73 -6.30
CA LEU A 11 -8.74 -7.06 -6.82
C LEU A 11 -8.71 -7.03 -8.36
N SER A 12 -9.73 -7.58 -9.03
CA SER A 12 -9.79 -7.58 -10.49
C SER A 12 -9.97 -6.18 -11.06
N GLY A 13 -10.77 -5.33 -10.42
CA GLY A 13 -10.96 -3.92 -10.75
C GLY A 13 -9.66 -3.14 -10.64
N ALA A 14 -8.99 -3.23 -9.49
CA ALA A 14 -7.70 -2.60 -9.26
C ALA A 14 -6.64 -3.05 -10.28
N TRP A 15 -6.54 -4.36 -10.56
CA TRP A 15 -5.60 -4.88 -11.56
C TRP A 15 -5.89 -4.34 -12.98
N ARG A 16 -7.16 -4.31 -13.40
CA ARG A 16 -7.55 -3.72 -14.70
C ARG A 16 -7.13 -2.26 -14.81
N MET A 17 -7.31 -1.49 -13.73
CA MET A 17 -6.88 -0.09 -13.66
C MET A 17 -5.35 0.05 -13.75
N MET A 18 -4.58 -0.79 -13.05
CA MET A 18 -3.12 -0.85 -13.17
C MET A 18 -2.65 -1.27 -14.57
N ALA A 19 -3.42 -2.12 -15.25
CA ALA A 19 -3.20 -2.47 -16.66
C ALA A 19 -3.61 -1.35 -17.64
N GLY A 20 -4.09 -0.20 -17.12
CA GLY A 20 -4.51 0.99 -17.85
C GLY A 20 -5.89 0.92 -18.47
N ARG A 21 -6.71 -0.04 -18.03
CA ARG A 21 -8.10 -0.16 -18.44
C ARG A 21 -8.97 0.53 -17.39
N ALA A 22 -9.37 1.77 -17.67
CA ALA A 22 -10.13 2.62 -16.75
C ALA A 22 -11.53 2.05 -16.44
N ASP A 23 -12.03 1.14 -17.26
CA ASP A 23 -13.29 0.41 -17.03
C ASP A 23 -13.23 -0.51 -15.80
N GLY A 24 -12.03 -0.81 -15.28
CA GLY A 24 -11.85 -1.51 -14.00
C GLY A 24 -12.56 -0.83 -12.83
N LEU A 25 -12.75 0.50 -12.88
CA LEU A 25 -13.50 1.24 -11.86
C LEU A 25 -14.95 0.76 -11.73
N ARG A 26 -15.54 0.22 -12.81
CA ARG A 26 -16.92 -0.31 -12.82
C ARG A 26 -17.08 -1.63 -12.05
N LEU A 27 -15.96 -2.28 -11.71
CA LEU A 27 -15.94 -3.49 -10.89
C LEU A 27 -15.86 -3.19 -9.38
N LEU A 28 -15.64 -1.93 -9.01
CA LEU A 28 -15.52 -1.53 -7.61
C LEU A 28 -16.89 -1.12 -7.08
N ASP A 29 -17.21 -1.53 -5.86
CA ASP A 29 -18.35 -0.99 -5.13
C ASP A 29 -17.99 0.39 -4.57
N LEU A 30 -18.62 1.44 -5.13
CA LEU A 30 -18.39 2.84 -4.77
C LEU A 30 -19.48 3.38 -3.84
N SER A 31 -20.34 2.52 -3.30
CA SER A 31 -21.30 2.88 -2.26
C SER A 31 -20.59 3.21 -0.93
N ALA A 32 -21.35 3.70 0.04
CA ALA A 32 -20.83 3.94 1.39
C ALA A 32 -20.34 2.63 2.05
N ASP A 33 -21.05 1.52 1.82
CA ASP A 33 -20.66 0.21 2.33
C ASP A 33 -19.39 -0.28 1.61
N GLY A 34 -19.36 -0.18 0.27
CA GLY A 34 -18.19 -0.49 -0.55
C GLY A 34 -16.93 0.29 -0.13
N PHE A 35 -17.09 1.55 0.26
CA PHE A 35 -16.01 2.35 0.84
C PHE A 35 -15.41 1.70 2.09
N TRP A 36 -16.22 1.37 3.10
CA TRP A 36 -15.75 0.76 4.34
C TRP A 36 -15.23 -0.66 4.11
N ASN A 37 -15.92 -1.43 3.28
CA ASN A 37 -15.55 -2.80 2.91
C ASN A 37 -14.19 -2.85 2.21
N SER A 38 -13.81 -1.82 1.45
CA SER A 38 -12.51 -1.78 0.78
C SER A 38 -11.32 -1.87 1.74
N PHE A 39 -11.47 -1.43 3.00
CA PHE A 39 -10.40 -1.56 4.01
C PHE A 39 -10.11 -3.01 4.41
N PHE A 40 -10.99 -3.96 4.08
CA PHE A 40 -10.70 -5.38 4.19
C PHE A 40 -9.50 -5.81 3.33
N ALA A 41 -9.12 -5.02 2.32
CA ALA A 41 -7.87 -5.19 1.59
C ALA A 41 -6.62 -5.25 2.50
N ILE A 42 -6.65 -4.58 3.66
CA ILE A 42 -5.59 -4.69 4.68
C ILE A 42 -5.48 -6.12 5.19
N LEU A 43 -6.61 -6.79 5.47
CA LEU A 43 -6.62 -8.18 5.91
C LEU A 43 -6.19 -9.14 4.80
N VAL A 44 -6.50 -8.82 3.55
CA VAL A 44 -5.99 -9.57 2.38
C VAL A 44 -4.47 -9.42 2.24
N ALA A 45 -3.92 -8.25 2.55
CA ALA A 45 -2.49 -7.97 2.54
C ALA A 45 -1.75 -8.49 3.79
N ALA A 46 -2.45 -8.65 4.92
CA ALA A 46 -1.85 -8.94 6.23
C ALA A 46 -0.88 -10.14 6.23
N PRO A 47 -1.16 -11.28 5.56
CA PRO A 47 -0.20 -12.40 5.54
C PRO A 47 1.16 -12.02 4.93
N ALA A 48 1.14 -11.23 3.85
CA ALA A 48 2.35 -10.77 3.17
C ALA A 48 3.12 -9.74 4.03
N MET A 49 2.40 -8.82 4.67
CA MET A 49 3.00 -7.81 5.55
C MET A 49 3.59 -8.44 6.81
N ALA A 50 2.88 -9.40 7.41
CA ALA A 50 3.34 -10.09 8.61
C ALA A 50 4.68 -10.81 8.41
N LEU A 51 4.91 -11.39 7.23
CA LEU A 51 6.21 -11.96 6.89
C LEU A 51 7.32 -10.89 6.98
N GLY A 52 7.09 -9.71 6.39
CA GLY A 52 8.04 -8.60 6.46
C GLY A 52 8.28 -8.09 7.88
N TRP A 53 7.24 -7.99 8.72
CA TRP A 53 7.38 -7.57 10.11
C TRP A 53 8.22 -8.53 10.94
N VAL A 54 8.00 -9.84 10.77
CA VAL A 54 8.77 -10.87 11.46
C VAL A 54 10.24 -10.82 11.04
N MET A 55 10.51 -10.70 9.73
CA MET A 55 11.88 -10.59 9.22
C MET A 55 12.61 -9.36 9.76
N LEU A 56 11.97 -8.19 9.74
CA LEU A 56 12.56 -6.96 10.28
C LEU A 56 12.78 -7.06 11.79
N ALA A 57 11.84 -7.67 12.52
CA ALA A 57 12.00 -7.91 13.94
C ALA A 57 13.19 -8.83 14.25
N ASP A 58 13.42 -9.87 13.44
CA ASP A 58 14.56 -10.79 13.60
C ASP A 58 15.90 -10.07 13.41
N GLN A 59 16.01 -9.19 12.42
CA GLN A 59 17.23 -8.42 12.14
C GLN A 59 17.64 -7.46 13.27
N VAL A 60 16.67 -6.94 14.03
CA VAL A 60 16.91 -5.93 15.08
C VAL A 60 16.88 -6.55 16.48
N SER A 61 16.44 -7.79 16.63
CA SER A 61 16.23 -8.43 17.95
C SER A 61 17.49 -8.70 18.76
N ASP A 62 18.69 -8.64 18.16
CA ASP A 62 19.97 -8.66 18.88
C ASP A 62 20.23 -7.35 19.66
N VAL A 63 19.47 -6.27 19.38
CA VAL A 63 19.57 -4.98 20.07
C VAL A 63 18.67 -4.97 21.31
N GLN A 64 19.29 -4.79 22.48
CA GLN A 64 18.69 -4.79 23.82
C GLN A 64 17.33 -4.03 23.97
N MET A 65 16.54 -4.52 24.93
CA MET A 65 15.35 -3.92 25.58
C MET A 65 13.95 -4.21 24.98
N ALA A 66 13.80 -4.57 23.69
CA ALA A 66 12.49 -4.85 23.10
C ALA A 66 12.28 -6.34 22.81
N SER A 67 11.15 -6.92 23.23
CA SER A 67 10.79 -8.28 22.83
C SER A 67 10.47 -8.33 21.33
N ARG A 68 10.86 -9.43 20.66
CA ARG A 68 10.55 -9.68 19.24
C ARG A 68 9.08 -9.44 18.90
N GLY A 69 8.17 -9.93 19.74
CA GLY A 69 6.72 -9.70 19.58
C GLY A 69 6.33 -8.22 19.66
N GLY A 70 6.98 -7.45 20.54
CA GLY A 70 6.81 -6.00 20.62
C GLY A 70 7.26 -5.27 19.35
N LEU A 71 8.37 -5.70 18.73
CA LEU A 71 8.83 -5.15 17.45
C LEU A 71 7.85 -5.44 16.31
N VAL A 72 7.33 -6.66 16.21
CA VAL A 72 6.30 -7.03 15.21
C VAL A 72 5.07 -6.12 15.33
N VAL A 73 4.59 -5.88 16.56
CA VAL A 73 3.45 -4.97 16.79
C VAL A 73 3.78 -3.54 16.35
N ARG A 74 4.99 -3.04 16.64
CA ARG A 74 5.40 -1.69 16.20
C ARG A 74 5.48 -1.58 14.67
N TYR A 75 6.03 -2.59 13.98
CA TYR A 75 6.04 -2.60 12.51
C TYR A 75 4.62 -2.68 11.92
N ALA A 76 3.72 -3.44 12.54
CA ALA A 76 2.32 -3.47 12.15
C ALA A 76 1.64 -2.10 12.32
N LEU A 77 1.85 -1.43 13.45
CA LEU A 77 1.31 -0.09 13.70
C LEU A 77 1.85 0.94 12.72
N ARG A 78 3.15 0.88 12.41
CA ARG A 78 3.79 1.72 11.37
C ARG A 78 3.08 1.55 10.04
N ASP A 79 2.94 0.32 9.56
CA ASP A 79 2.39 0.07 8.22
C ASP A 79 0.89 0.37 8.12
N LEU A 80 0.12 0.05 9.17
CA LEU A 80 -1.30 0.43 9.23
C LEU A 80 -1.46 1.96 9.23
N GLY A 81 -0.61 2.68 9.97
CA GLY A 81 -0.60 4.14 9.97
C GLY A 81 -0.21 4.72 8.62
N THR A 82 0.85 4.20 7.98
CA THR A 82 1.28 4.59 6.63
C THR A 82 0.22 4.30 5.56
N TRP A 83 -0.63 3.29 5.77
CA TRP A 83 -1.76 3.01 4.86
C TRP A 83 -2.91 3.99 5.07
N VAL A 84 -3.34 4.21 6.32
CA VAL A 84 -4.59 4.93 6.61
C VAL A 84 -4.41 6.45 6.69
N LEU A 85 -3.34 6.95 7.32
CA LEU A 85 -3.17 8.37 7.58
C LEU A 85 -3.06 9.24 6.31
N PRO A 86 -2.37 8.82 5.24
CA PRO A 86 -2.37 9.59 3.98
C PRO A 86 -3.76 9.73 3.36
N LEU A 87 -4.65 8.74 3.53
CA LEU A 87 -6.03 8.83 3.04
C LEU A 87 -6.85 9.87 3.81
N ILE A 88 -6.58 10.06 5.10
CA ILE A 88 -7.14 11.16 5.90
C ILE A 88 -6.64 12.50 5.34
N GLY A 89 -5.34 12.61 5.07
CA GLY A 89 -4.76 13.80 4.43
C GLY A 89 -5.42 14.10 3.09
N PHE A 90 -5.66 13.06 2.28
CA PHE A 90 -6.39 13.20 1.02
C PHE A 90 -7.84 13.64 1.22
N ALA A 91 -8.55 13.12 2.22
CA ALA A 91 -9.92 13.54 2.53
C ALA A 91 -10.00 15.04 2.82
N LEU A 92 -9.03 15.58 3.57
CA LEU A 92 -8.94 17.01 3.90
C LEU A 92 -8.59 17.87 2.67
N ALA A 93 -7.74 17.36 1.78
CA ALA A 93 -7.30 18.07 0.58
C ALA A 93 -8.25 17.92 -0.62
N ALA A 94 -9.11 16.91 -0.65
CA ALA A 94 -9.90 16.56 -1.82
C ALA A 94 -10.86 17.67 -2.26
N LYS A 95 -11.57 18.31 -1.31
CA LYS A 95 -12.48 19.42 -1.63
C LYS A 95 -11.77 20.65 -2.20
N PRO A 96 -10.74 21.23 -1.55
CA PRO A 96 -10.04 22.39 -2.10
C PRO A 96 -9.29 22.07 -3.41
N ALA A 97 -8.89 20.83 -3.64
CA ALA A 97 -8.27 20.38 -4.90
C ALA A 97 -9.29 20.11 -6.03
N GLY A 98 -10.60 20.25 -5.81
CA GLY A 98 -11.63 19.95 -6.81
C GLY A 98 -11.80 18.45 -7.10
N LEU A 99 -11.44 17.60 -6.13
CA LEU A 99 -11.42 16.13 -6.21
C LEU A 99 -12.40 15.46 -5.23
N ALA A 100 -13.34 16.21 -4.63
CA ALA A 100 -14.30 15.66 -3.69
C ALA A 100 -15.12 14.50 -4.29
N ASP A 101 -15.51 14.59 -5.57
CA ASP A 101 -16.22 13.54 -6.30
C ASP A 101 -15.35 12.29 -6.60
N ARG A 102 -14.03 12.41 -6.40
CA ARG A 102 -13.05 11.34 -6.64
C ARG A 102 -12.50 10.74 -5.36
N PHE A 103 -12.91 11.24 -4.19
CA PHE A 103 -12.46 10.72 -2.91
C PHE A 103 -12.77 9.22 -2.76
N VAL A 104 -14.04 8.83 -2.86
CA VAL A 104 -14.47 7.43 -2.73
C VAL A 104 -13.85 6.53 -3.83
N PRO A 105 -13.93 6.88 -5.13
CA PRO A 105 -13.26 6.11 -6.19
C PRO A 105 -11.77 5.87 -5.93
N TYR A 106 -11.05 6.89 -5.46
CA TYR A 106 -9.63 6.79 -5.16
C TYR A 106 -9.36 5.91 -3.95
N VAL A 107 -10.06 6.09 -2.83
CA VAL A 107 -9.85 5.28 -1.63
C VAL A 107 -10.15 3.80 -1.90
N VAL A 108 -11.28 3.49 -2.55
CA VAL A 108 -11.65 2.09 -2.84
C VAL A 108 -10.63 1.44 -3.78
N ALA A 109 -10.28 2.13 -4.87
CA ALA A 109 -9.28 1.62 -5.81
C ALA A 109 -7.91 1.45 -5.16
N SER A 110 -7.45 2.44 -4.39
CA SER A 110 -6.14 2.39 -3.74
C SER A 110 -6.08 1.32 -2.65
N ASN A 111 -7.15 1.04 -1.91
CA ASN A 111 -7.16 -0.04 -0.92
C ASN A 111 -6.96 -1.42 -1.58
N TRP A 112 -7.79 -1.76 -2.58
CA TRP A 112 -7.64 -3.02 -3.30
C TRP A 112 -6.32 -3.10 -4.10
N GLY A 113 -5.89 -1.97 -4.65
CA GLY A 113 -4.62 -1.84 -5.35
C GLY A 113 -3.43 -2.08 -4.43
N SER A 114 -3.40 -1.46 -3.26
CA SER A 114 -2.35 -1.64 -2.26
C SER A 114 -2.21 -3.10 -1.84
N ALA A 115 -3.33 -3.84 -1.71
CA ALA A 115 -3.25 -5.28 -1.45
C ALA A 115 -2.48 -6.02 -2.56
N LEU A 116 -2.78 -5.76 -3.84
CA LEU A 116 -2.02 -6.35 -4.95
C LEU A 116 -0.54 -5.95 -4.92
N LEU A 117 -0.24 -4.68 -4.65
CA LEU A 117 1.13 -4.18 -4.61
C LEU A 117 1.94 -4.78 -3.45
N VAL A 118 1.33 -5.00 -2.29
CA VAL A 118 1.98 -5.68 -1.17
C VAL A 118 2.31 -7.13 -1.51
N TRP A 119 1.39 -7.86 -2.16
CA TRP A 119 1.67 -9.22 -2.63
C TRP A 119 2.74 -9.23 -3.73
N LEU A 120 2.78 -8.19 -4.57
CA LEU A 120 3.79 -8.03 -5.61
C LEU A 120 5.19 -7.94 -5.02
N THR A 121 5.39 -7.37 -3.82
CA THR A 121 6.73 -7.27 -3.21
C THR A 121 7.22 -8.54 -2.53
N LEU A 122 6.39 -9.59 -2.40
CA LEU A 122 6.80 -10.82 -1.72
C LEU A 122 7.93 -11.60 -2.40
N PRO A 123 7.99 -11.76 -3.73
CA PRO A 123 9.06 -12.52 -4.37
C PRO A 123 10.48 -12.08 -4.00
N PRO A 124 10.87 -10.78 -4.06
CA PRO A 124 12.19 -10.37 -3.59
C PRO A 124 12.39 -10.60 -2.08
N THR A 125 11.35 -10.43 -1.26
CA THR A 125 11.42 -10.69 0.18
C THR A 125 11.69 -12.16 0.49
N ILE A 126 10.98 -13.09 -0.17
CA ILE A 126 11.20 -14.53 -0.02
C ILE A 126 12.60 -14.91 -0.51
N LEU A 127 13.04 -14.35 -1.64
CA LEU A 127 14.37 -14.63 -2.16
C LEU A 127 15.48 -14.18 -1.20
N ALA A 128 15.31 -13.01 -0.56
CA ALA A 128 16.23 -12.53 0.47
C ALA A 128 16.36 -13.52 1.65
N MET A 129 15.28 -14.23 2.00
CA MET A 129 15.30 -15.26 3.05
C MET A 129 16.00 -16.55 2.59
N LEU A 130 15.72 -17.00 1.37
CA LEU A 130 16.18 -18.29 0.88
C LEU A 130 17.62 -18.25 0.34
N ALA A 131 18.11 -17.08 -0.08
CA ALA A 131 19.42 -16.90 -0.68
C ALA A 131 20.15 -15.66 -0.10
N PRO A 132 20.53 -15.66 1.19
CA PRO A 132 21.16 -14.52 1.84
C PRO A 132 22.52 -14.10 1.24
N GLY A 133 23.17 -14.96 0.45
CA GLY A 133 24.40 -14.64 -0.29
C GLY A 133 24.20 -13.92 -1.63
N ALA A 134 22.95 -13.74 -2.08
CA ALA A 134 22.62 -13.15 -3.37
C ALA A 134 22.23 -11.65 -3.28
N THR A 135 22.90 -10.90 -2.39
CA THR A 135 22.50 -9.54 -1.97
C THR A 135 22.30 -8.57 -3.13
N ASP A 136 23.23 -8.52 -4.09
CA ASP A 136 23.14 -7.60 -5.23
C ASP A 136 21.95 -7.92 -6.12
N PHE A 137 21.71 -9.20 -6.39
CA PHE A 137 20.59 -9.65 -7.20
C PHE A 137 19.25 -9.37 -6.52
N VAL A 138 19.14 -9.66 -5.22
CA VAL A 138 17.96 -9.35 -4.41
C VAL A 138 17.69 -7.84 -4.39
N THR A 139 18.73 -7.02 -4.29
CA THR A 139 18.63 -5.56 -4.29
C THR A 139 18.10 -5.06 -5.64
N LEU A 140 18.68 -5.51 -6.76
CA LEU A 140 18.21 -5.16 -8.10
C LEU A 140 16.77 -5.61 -8.34
N LEU A 141 16.42 -6.82 -7.91
CA LEU A 141 15.06 -7.34 -8.02
C LEU A 141 14.08 -6.49 -7.18
N SER A 142 14.45 -6.13 -5.96
CA SER A 142 13.65 -5.26 -5.10
C SER A 142 13.42 -3.88 -5.73
N LEU A 143 14.45 -3.29 -6.34
CA LEU A 143 14.34 -2.02 -7.06
C LEU A 143 13.42 -2.12 -8.28
N LEU A 144 13.51 -3.21 -9.05
CA LEU A 144 12.63 -3.46 -10.19
C LEU A 144 11.16 -3.54 -9.74
N PHE A 145 10.89 -4.33 -8.70
CA PHE A 145 9.55 -4.51 -8.15
C PHE A 145 9.03 -3.22 -7.53
N TYR A 146 9.88 -2.44 -6.87
CA TYR A 146 9.52 -1.13 -6.36
C TYR A 146 9.16 -0.16 -7.49
N GLY A 147 9.98 -0.08 -8.55
CA GLY A 147 9.67 0.73 -9.73
C GLY A 147 8.39 0.29 -10.43
N ALA A 148 8.13 -1.02 -10.53
CA ALA A 148 6.88 -1.55 -11.03
C ALA A 148 5.69 -1.14 -10.16
N SER A 149 5.81 -1.23 -8.83
CA SER A 149 4.77 -0.79 -7.89
C SER A 149 4.46 0.70 -8.02
N LEU A 150 5.49 1.55 -8.19
CA LEU A 150 5.29 2.98 -8.44
C LEU A 150 4.53 3.23 -9.74
N PHE A 151 4.94 2.56 -10.83
CA PHE A 151 4.29 2.70 -12.13
C PHE A 151 2.84 2.21 -12.12
N LEU A 152 2.58 1.03 -11.55
CA LEU A 152 1.24 0.46 -11.43
C LEU A 152 0.34 1.29 -10.51
N GLY A 153 0.89 1.76 -9.39
CA GLY A 153 0.21 2.68 -8.48
C GLY A 153 -0.17 3.99 -9.17
N TRP A 154 0.72 4.58 -9.96
CA TRP A 154 0.41 5.77 -10.75
C TRP A 154 -0.70 5.52 -11.78
N ARG A 155 -0.67 4.39 -12.49
CA ARG A 155 -1.75 4.03 -13.45
C ARG A 155 -3.09 3.86 -12.76
N LEU A 156 -3.11 3.23 -11.58
CA LEU A 156 -4.30 3.09 -10.77
C LEU A 156 -4.83 4.46 -10.32
N THR A 157 -3.96 5.34 -9.83
CA THR A 157 -4.33 6.72 -9.48
C THR A 157 -4.89 7.47 -10.68
N ASN A 158 -4.28 7.34 -11.86
CA ASN A 158 -4.77 7.99 -13.07
C ASN A 158 -6.18 7.53 -13.46
N ALA A 159 -6.44 6.22 -13.38
CA ALA A 159 -7.77 5.67 -13.64
C ALA A 159 -8.80 6.09 -12.58
N ALA A 160 -8.42 6.12 -11.29
CA ALA A 160 -9.33 6.45 -10.19
C ALA A 160 -9.70 7.96 -10.17
N ILE A 161 -8.71 8.82 -10.43
CA ILE A 161 -8.90 10.27 -10.46
C ILE A 161 -9.63 10.69 -11.73
N GLY A 162 -9.29 10.13 -12.89
CA GLY A 162 -10.03 10.37 -14.14
C GLY A 162 -10.00 11.83 -14.63
N ARG A 163 -9.00 12.62 -14.20
CA ARG A 163 -8.79 14.03 -14.61
C ARG A 163 -7.58 14.22 -15.54
N GLY A 164 -7.09 13.13 -16.12
CA GLY A 164 -5.91 13.09 -16.97
C GLY A 164 -4.59 12.94 -16.21
N PRO A 165 -3.49 12.65 -16.94
CA PRO A 165 -2.23 12.20 -16.35
C PRO A 165 -1.53 13.28 -15.51
N ALA A 166 -1.69 14.57 -15.82
CA ALA A 166 -1.06 15.64 -15.05
C ALA A 166 -1.61 15.71 -13.63
N MET A 167 -2.95 15.72 -13.47
CA MET A 167 -3.59 15.71 -12.16
C MET A 167 -3.29 14.40 -11.42
N ALA A 168 -3.30 13.26 -12.12
CA ALA A 168 -2.94 11.98 -11.54
C ALA A 168 -1.52 11.96 -10.97
N SER A 169 -0.54 12.52 -11.70
CA SER A 169 0.83 12.64 -11.24
C SER A 169 0.93 13.53 -9.99
N ALA A 170 0.18 14.64 -9.94
CA ALA A 170 0.15 15.51 -8.77
C ALA A 170 -0.42 14.78 -7.54
N VAL A 171 -1.56 14.08 -7.69
CA VAL A 171 -2.16 13.28 -6.61
C VAL A 171 -1.23 12.15 -6.17
N PHE A 172 -0.68 11.40 -7.12
CA PHE A 172 0.22 10.28 -6.82
C PHE A 172 1.48 10.77 -6.09
N ALA A 173 2.12 11.84 -6.55
CA ALA A 173 3.29 12.42 -5.91
C ALA A 173 2.95 12.95 -4.50
N ALA A 174 1.83 13.66 -4.34
CA ALA A 174 1.40 14.16 -3.03
C ALA A 174 1.14 13.02 -2.04
N MET A 175 0.46 11.96 -2.49
CA MET A 175 0.18 10.77 -1.69
C MET A 175 1.45 10.00 -1.34
N PHE A 176 2.38 9.89 -2.28
CA PHE A 176 3.69 9.27 -2.05
C PHE A 176 4.48 10.05 -0.99
N VAL A 177 4.58 11.37 -1.12
CA VAL A 177 5.25 12.24 -0.13
C VAL A 177 4.55 12.17 1.23
N ALA A 178 3.22 12.21 1.27
CA ALA A 178 2.46 12.06 2.51
C ALA A 178 2.74 10.70 3.18
N SER A 179 2.78 9.62 2.41
CA SER A 179 3.10 8.28 2.91
C SER A 179 4.52 8.20 3.46
N LEU A 180 5.50 8.82 2.78
CA LEU A 180 6.88 8.92 3.27
C LEU A 180 6.98 9.72 4.58
N MET A 181 6.30 10.87 4.67
CA MET A 181 6.29 11.67 5.90
C MET A 181 5.68 10.88 7.07
N VAL A 182 4.56 10.19 6.84
CA VAL A 182 3.93 9.34 7.85
C VAL A 182 4.84 8.19 8.25
N LEU A 183 5.47 7.51 7.27
CA LEU A 183 6.41 6.41 7.53
C LEU A 183 7.55 6.86 8.45
N LEU A 184 8.22 7.96 8.11
CA LEU A 184 9.34 8.50 8.89
C LEU A 184 8.90 8.95 10.29
N ALA A 185 7.76 9.63 10.38
CA ALA A 185 7.20 10.05 11.66
C ALA A 185 6.86 8.85 12.56
N LEU A 186 6.22 7.81 12.02
CA LEU A 186 5.87 6.61 12.78
C LEU A 186 7.11 5.80 13.16
N GLN A 187 8.12 5.71 12.30
CA GLN A 187 9.41 5.08 12.66
C GLN A 187 10.03 5.77 13.87
N ALA A 188 10.11 7.11 13.85
CA ALA A 188 10.65 7.90 14.97
C ALA A 188 9.81 7.72 16.25
N LEU A 189 8.48 7.84 16.14
CA LEU A 189 7.55 7.74 17.29
C LEU A 189 7.55 6.34 17.93
N LEU A 190 7.72 5.29 17.13
CA LEU A 190 7.70 3.90 17.60
C LEU A 190 9.10 3.38 17.95
N GLY A 191 10.15 4.21 17.80
CA GLY A 191 11.54 3.83 18.06
C GLY A 191 12.02 2.70 17.15
N LEU A 192 11.64 2.75 15.87
CA LEU A 192 12.11 1.82 14.84
C LEU A 192 13.29 2.47 14.12
N SER A 193 14.47 1.84 14.18
CA SER A 193 15.62 2.23 13.36
C SER A 193 15.26 2.06 11.88
N ALA A 194 15.68 3.02 11.05
CA ALA A 194 15.77 2.76 9.62
C ALA A 194 16.82 1.64 9.42
N PRO A 195 16.53 0.61 8.61
CA PRO A 195 17.58 -0.30 8.17
C PRO A 195 18.66 0.44 7.37
#